data_AF-A0A6B3B791-F1
#
_entry.id   AF-A0A6B3B791-F1
#
_cell.length_a   1.000
_cell.length_b   1.000
_cell.length_c   1.000
_cell.angle_alpha   90.00
_cell.angle_beta   90.00
_cell.angle_gamma   90.00
#
_symmetry.space_group_name_H-M   'P 1'
#
loop_
_entity.id
_entity.type
_entity.pdbx_description
1 polymer ?
#
loop_
_entity_poly.entity_id
_entity_poly.type
_entity_poly.pdbx_seq_one_letter_code
_entity_poly.pdbx_strand_id
1 'polypeptide(L)'
;MYHSPVIRAVYARIRQLAHLATDAADHLIDADDILIHAQAGLPMELGDGFLAVPSEQDARQEIGHRFTLVAELTALGAFDAVATAEQYVAERRHYGYLPEHQPPALSRTQSSTLHAVARGDVTISDGRPYHRREGVRFSISTIRALETRGLITREDCQLWLVDERVHLSPAGRRDLAASFAHPRPPALATTRPASHRPTASTTRAR
;
A
#
# COMPACT_ATOMS: atom_id res chain seq x y z
N MET A 1 -20.55 13.16 19.49
CA MET A 1 -19.19 12.61 19.56
C MET A 1 -18.26 13.50 18.72
N TYR A 2 -17.46 14.36 19.32
CA TYR A 2 -16.57 15.27 18.57
C TYR A 2 -15.47 14.47 17.88
N HIS A 3 -15.46 14.48 16.54
CA HIS A 3 -14.39 13.86 15.76
C HIS A 3 -13.32 14.91 15.52
N SER A 4 -12.09 14.63 15.96
CA SER A 4 -10.91 15.44 15.63
C SER A 4 -10.84 15.69 14.12
N PRO A 5 -10.33 16.85 13.67
CA PRO A 5 -10.12 17.13 12.24
C PRO A 5 -9.31 16.02 11.54
N VAL A 6 -8.38 15.35 12.23
CA VAL A 6 -7.64 14.20 11.69
C VAL A 6 -8.56 13.02 11.40
N ILE A 7 -9.45 12.67 12.34
CA ILE A 7 -10.43 11.59 12.16
C ILE A 7 -11.39 11.92 11.01
N ARG A 8 -11.80 13.18 10.85
CA ARG A 8 -12.64 13.60 9.72
C ARG A 8 -11.91 13.44 8.38
N ALA A 9 -10.63 13.82 8.32
CA ALA A 9 -9.80 13.63 7.12
C ALA A 9 -9.63 12.14 6.78
N VAL A 10 -9.44 11.27 7.78
CA VAL A 10 -9.40 9.81 7.60
C VAL A 10 -10.70 9.32 6.95
N TYR A 11 -11.87 9.71 7.46
CA TYR A 11 -13.15 9.29 6.87
C TYR A 11 -13.33 9.78 5.44
N ALA A 12 -12.95 11.04 5.16
CA ALA A 12 -12.98 11.57 3.81
C ALA A 12 -12.05 10.76 2.87
N ARG A 13 -10.85 10.42 3.33
CA ARG A 13 -9.89 9.63 2.54
C ARG A 13 -10.39 8.21 2.29
N ILE A 14 -11.01 7.56 3.29
CA ILE A 14 -11.64 6.24 3.12
C ILE A 14 -12.70 6.28 2.03
N ARG A 15 -13.56 7.30 2.02
CA ARG A 15 -14.59 7.46 0.98
C ARG A 15 -13.97 7.67 -0.39
N GLN A 16 -12.94 8.52 -0.48
CA GLN A 16 -12.23 8.74 -1.74
C GLN A 16 -11.60 7.45 -2.27
N LEU A 17 -10.94 6.66 -1.41
CA LEU A 17 -10.37 5.37 -1.81
C LEU A 17 -11.44 4.38 -2.26
N ALA A 18 -12.61 4.37 -1.62
CA ALA A 18 -13.73 3.54 -2.04
C ALA A 18 -14.23 3.95 -3.44
N HIS A 19 -14.40 5.25 -3.70
CA HIS A 19 -14.79 5.74 -5.03
C HIS A 19 -13.77 5.36 -6.10
N LEU A 20 -12.48 5.59 -5.87
CA LEU A 20 -11.43 5.20 -6.83
C LEU A 20 -11.41 3.70 -7.12
N ALA A 21 -11.70 2.86 -6.11
CA ALA A 21 -11.79 1.42 -6.29
C ALA A 21 -13.03 1.00 -7.09
N THR A 22 -14.16 1.70 -6.92
CA THR A 22 -15.38 1.49 -7.72
C THR A 22 -15.14 1.90 -9.17
N ASP A 23 -14.62 3.11 -9.41
CA ASP A 23 -14.34 3.60 -10.78
C ASP A 23 -13.36 2.66 -11.51
N ALA A 24 -12.34 2.15 -10.80
CA ALA A 24 -11.42 1.17 -11.35
C ALA A 24 -12.10 -0.18 -11.67
N ALA A 25 -13.06 -0.62 -10.85
CA ALA A 25 -13.83 -1.83 -11.13
C ALA A 25 -14.73 -1.65 -12.36
N ASP A 26 -15.38 -0.50 -12.49
CA ASP A 26 -16.23 -0.18 -13.65
C ASP A 26 -15.43 -0.22 -14.95
N HIS A 27 -14.21 0.35 -14.97
CA HIS A 27 -13.34 0.26 -16.15
C HIS A 27 -12.89 -1.17 -16.50
N LEU A 28 -12.76 -2.06 -15.52
CA LEU A 28 -12.46 -3.47 -15.78
C LEU A 28 -13.66 -4.21 -16.36
N ILE A 29 -14.87 -3.88 -15.88
CA ILE A 29 -16.12 -4.41 -16.43
C ILE A 29 -16.30 -3.93 -17.87
N ASP A 30 -16.07 -2.64 -18.15
CA ASP A 30 -16.10 -2.09 -19.52
C ASP A 30 -15.13 -2.84 -20.44
N ALA A 31 -13.91 -3.13 -19.97
CA ALA A 31 -12.91 -3.84 -20.75
C ALA A 31 -13.33 -5.30 -21.08
N ASP A 32 -13.99 -5.98 -20.15
CA ASP A 32 -14.55 -7.32 -20.36
C ASP A 32 -15.70 -7.28 -21.38
N ASP A 33 -16.60 -6.30 -21.26
CA ASP A 33 -17.68 -6.10 -22.22
C ASP A 33 -17.14 -5.85 -23.63
N ILE A 34 -16.13 -4.99 -23.79
CA ILE A 34 -15.46 -4.75 -25.08
C ILE A 34 -14.88 -6.05 -25.65
N LEU A 35 -14.24 -6.85 -24.82
CA LEU A 35 -13.67 -8.13 -25.25
C LEU A 35 -14.74 -9.11 -25.73
N ILE A 36 -15.86 -9.23 -25.00
CA ILE A 36 -16.99 -10.09 -25.35
C ILE A 36 -17.62 -9.64 -26.67
N HIS A 37 -17.89 -8.34 -26.82
CA HIS A 37 -18.49 -7.78 -28.04
C HIS A 37 -17.58 -7.93 -29.26
N ALA A 38 -16.28 -7.68 -29.11
CA ALA A 38 -15.30 -7.87 -30.19
C ALA A 38 -15.18 -9.34 -30.64
N GLN A 39 -15.17 -10.29 -29.69
CA GLN A 39 -15.12 -11.73 -30.02
C GLN A 39 -16.40 -12.22 -30.70
N ALA A 40 -17.56 -11.72 -30.28
CA ALA A 40 -18.85 -12.11 -30.82
C ALA A 40 -19.24 -11.37 -32.10
N GLY A 41 -18.46 -10.37 -32.53
CA GLY A 41 -18.79 -9.51 -33.66
C GLY A 41 -20.06 -8.69 -33.44
N LEU A 42 -20.36 -8.36 -32.18
CA LEU A 42 -21.56 -7.65 -31.78
C LEU A 42 -21.34 -6.13 -31.85
N PRO A 43 -22.35 -5.36 -32.29
CA PRO A 43 -22.26 -3.91 -32.26
C PRO A 43 -22.20 -3.41 -30.82
N MET A 44 -21.38 -2.39 -30.57
CA MET A 44 -21.30 -1.68 -29.30
C MET A 44 -21.00 -0.19 -29.53
N GLU A 45 -21.21 0.62 -28.50
CA GLU A 45 -20.94 2.05 -28.53
C GLU A 45 -19.47 2.30 -28.18
N LEU A 46 -18.69 2.82 -29.13
CA LEU A 46 -17.26 3.17 -28.95
C LEU A 46 -17.03 4.68 -29.00
N GLY A 47 -17.90 5.46 -28.35
CA GLY A 47 -17.77 6.92 -28.30
C GLY A 47 -19.07 7.65 -28.65
N ASP A 48 -19.10 8.33 -29.80
CA ASP A 48 -20.07 9.39 -30.19
C ASP A 48 -21.56 8.99 -30.31
N GLY A 49 -22.05 7.99 -29.59
CA GLY A 49 -23.47 7.63 -29.56
C GLY A 49 -23.91 6.64 -30.65
N PHE A 50 -23.00 6.16 -31.50
CA PHE A 50 -23.31 5.23 -32.58
C PHE A 50 -22.82 3.81 -32.27
N LEU A 51 -23.71 2.84 -32.49
CA LEU A 51 -23.38 1.42 -32.40
C LEU A 51 -22.61 0.99 -33.65
N ALA A 52 -21.38 0.50 -33.46
CA ALA A 52 -20.55 -0.08 -34.50
C ALA A 52 -19.98 -1.42 -34.03
N VAL A 53 -19.71 -2.33 -34.96
CA VAL A 53 -18.92 -3.52 -34.63
C VAL A 53 -17.46 -3.07 -34.54
N PRO A 54 -16.81 -3.12 -33.37
CA PRO A 54 -15.42 -2.71 -33.23
C PRO A 54 -14.54 -3.56 -34.13
N SER A 55 -13.56 -2.92 -34.78
CA SER A 55 -12.44 -3.70 -35.30
C SER A 55 -11.64 -4.28 -34.14
N GLU A 56 -10.90 -5.37 -34.39
CA GLU A 56 -10.01 -5.96 -33.37
C GLU A 56 -8.99 -4.94 -32.85
N GLN A 57 -8.54 -4.01 -33.72
CA GLN A 57 -7.60 -2.97 -33.35
C GLN A 57 -8.24 -1.92 -32.42
N ASP A 58 -9.47 -1.49 -32.71
CA ASP A 58 -10.20 -0.52 -31.89
C ASP A 58 -10.50 -1.11 -30.50
N ALA A 59 -10.94 -2.37 -30.46
CA ALA A 59 -11.18 -3.09 -29.20
C ALA A 59 -9.91 -3.20 -28.35
N ARG A 60 -8.76 -3.55 -28.96
CA ARG A 60 -7.47 -3.60 -28.26
C ARG A 60 -7.03 -2.24 -27.73
N GLN A 61 -7.22 -1.17 -28.51
CA GLN A 61 -6.88 0.17 -28.10
C GLN A 61 -7.72 0.61 -26.91
N GLU A 62 -9.04 0.38 -26.95
CA GLU A 62 -9.95 0.78 -25.88
C GLU A 62 -9.70 -0.04 -24.60
N ILE A 63 -9.49 -1.35 -24.70
CA ILE A 63 -9.09 -2.19 -23.55
C ILE A 63 -7.78 -1.67 -22.94
N GLY A 64 -6.79 -1.34 -23.77
CA GLY A 64 -5.53 -0.75 -23.31
C GLY A 64 -5.71 0.60 -22.59
N HIS A 65 -6.64 1.42 -23.08
CA HIS A 65 -7.03 2.66 -22.43
C HIS A 65 -7.66 2.42 -21.06
N ARG A 66 -8.63 1.49 -20.96
CA ARG A 66 -9.26 1.11 -19.68
C ARG A 66 -8.23 0.60 -18.67
N PHE A 67 -7.29 -0.26 -19.09
CA PHE A 67 -6.21 -0.72 -18.21
C PHE A 67 -5.29 0.42 -17.74
N THR A 68 -5.05 1.42 -18.58
CA THR A 68 -4.28 2.61 -18.19
C THR A 68 -5.01 3.40 -17.09
N LEU A 69 -6.32 3.64 -17.26
CA LEU A 69 -7.15 4.31 -16.25
C LEU A 69 -7.18 3.53 -14.91
N VAL A 70 -7.34 2.21 -14.97
CA VAL A 70 -7.28 1.34 -13.78
C VAL A 70 -5.93 1.48 -13.07
N ALA A 71 -4.83 1.48 -13.83
CA ALA A 71 -3.50 1.63 -13.27
C ALA A 71 -3.32 2.99 -12.59
N GLU A 72 -3.83 4.06 -13.18
CA GLU A 72 -3.78 5.43 -12.62
C GLU A 72 -4.61 5.55 -11.33
N LEU A 73 -5.86 5.08 -11.34
CA LEU A 73 -6.77 5.13 -10.20
C LEU A 73 -6.26 4.32 -9.01
N THR A 74 -5.59 3.20 -9.27
CA THR A 74 -5.11 2.27 -8.23
C THR A 74 -3.65 2.48 -7.83
N ALA A 75 -2.90 3.35 -8.52
CA ALA A 75 -1.45 3.51 -8.38
C ALA A 75 -0.98 3.68 -6.92
N LEU A 76 -1.72 4.44 -6.12
CA LEU A 76 -1.40 4.75 -4.73
C LEU A 76 -2.37 4.13 -3.71
N GLY A 77 -3.38 3.39 -4.17
CA GLY A 77 -4.50 2.95 -3.32
C GLY A 77 -4.05 2.18 -2.07
N ALA A 78 -3.16 1.21 -2.24
CA ALA A 78 -2.64 0.42 -1.12
C ALA A 78 -1.74 1.24 -0.17
N PHE A 79 -0.92 2.14 -0.71
CA PHE A 79 -0.07 3.02 0.09
C PHE A 79 -0.92 3.97 0.95
N ASP A 80 -1.91 4.60 0.33
CA ASP A 80 -2.79 5.56 0.98
C ASP A 80 -3.72 4.88 1.99
N ALA A 81 -4.20 3.68 1.71
CA ALA A 81 -4.98 2.90 2.66
C ALA A 81 -4.19 2.62 3.94
N VAL A 82 -2.92 2.20 3.80
CA VAL A 82 -2.04 1.95 4.95
C VAL A 82 -1.73 3.24 5.72
N ALA A 83 -1.39 4.32 5.03
CA ALA A 83 -1.13 5.62 5.66
C ALA A 83 -2.36 6.17 6.40
N THR A 84 -3.54 6.01 5.82
CA THR A 84 -4.83 6.41 6.43
C THR A 84 -5.12 5.58 7.68
N ALA A 85 -4.85 4.27 7.65
CA ALA A 85 -5.00 3.40 8.81
C ALA A 85 -4.03 3.76 9.94
N GLU A 86 -2.77 4.07 9.62
CA GLU A 86 -1.76 4.52 10.58
C GLU A 86 -2.19 5.82 11.27
N GLN A 87 -2.63 6.82 10.49
CA GLN A 87 -3.14 8.09 11.03
C GLN A 87 -4.33 7.88 11.96
N TYR A 88 -5.27 7.02 11.58
CA TYR A 88 -6.43 6.71 12.41
C TYR A 88 -6.02 6.10 13.76
N VAL A 89 -5.16 5.08 13.74
CA VAL A 89 -4.71 4.40 14.97
C VAL A 89 -3.90 5.35 15.86
N ALA A 90 -3.01 6.16 15.27
CA ALA A 90 -2.22 7.14 16.00
C ALA A 90 -3.10 8.18 16.71
N GLU A 91 -4.11 8.71 16.01
CA GLU A 91 -5.04 9.69 16.56
C GLU A 91 -5.93 9.07 17.64
N ARG A 92 -6.44 7.85 17.43
CA ARG A 92 -7.21 7.12 18.46
C ARG A 92 -6.37 6.90 19.71
N ARG A 93 -5.10 6.56 19.56
CA ARG A 93 -4.19 6.41 20.70
C ARG A 93 -3.92 7.72 21.42
N HIS A 94 -3.77 8.82 20.70
CA HIS A 94 -3.61 10.15 21.30
C HIS A 94 -4.75 10.48 22.28
N TYR A 95 -5.97 10.03 21.98
CA TYR A 95 -7.14 10.15 22.87
C TYR A 95 -7.33 8.97 23.85
N GLY A 96 -6.33 8.11 24.04
CA GLY A 96 -6.34 7.06 25.07
C GLY A 96 -6.97 5.74 24.65
N TYR A 97 -7.36 5.56 23.39
CA TYR A 97 -7.85 4.27 22.91
C TYR A 97 -6.66 3.33 22.61
N LEU A 98 -6.57 2.22 23.37
CA LEU A 98 -5.56 1.19 23.15
C LEU A 98 -6.09 0.09 22.22
N PRO A 99 -5.23 -0.55 21.40
CA PRO A 99 -5.64 -1.71 20.62
C PRO A 99 -6.04 -2.87 21.54
N GLU A 100 -7.18 -3.51 21.27
CA GLU A 100 -7.63 -4.70 22.00
C GLU A 100 -6.71 -5.90 21.77
N HIS A 101 -6.04 -5.95 20.61
CA HIS A 101 -5.14 -7.02 20.22
C HIS A 101 -3.68 -6.63 20.47
N GLN A 102 -2.96 -7.44 21.27
CA GLN A 102 -1.52 -7.34 21.48
C GLN A 102 -0.82 -8.49 20.75
N PRO A 103 -0.20 -8.22 19.58
CA PRO A 103 0.45 -9.27 18.81
C PRO A 103 1.75 -9.74 19.48
N PRO A 104 2.17 -10.99 19.22
CA PRO A 104 3.51 -11.45 19.60
C PRO A 104 4.58 -10.53 19.01
N ALA A 105 5.68 -10.33 19.72
CA ALA A 105 6.77 -9.48 19.24
C ALA A 105 7.27 -9.95 17.86
N LEU A 106 7.19 -9.06 16.88
CA LEU A 106 7.79 -9.23 15.56
C LEU A 106 9.20 -8.63 15.58
N SER A 107 10.14 -9.29 14.92
CA SER A 107 11.44 -8.65 14.65
C SER A 107 11.24 -7.41 13.75
N ARG A 108 12.19 -6.48 13.79
CA ARG A 108 12.15 -5.28 12.93
C ARG A 108 11.98 -5.63 11.45
N THR A 109 12.66 -6.67 10.98
CA THR A 109 12.58 -7.16 9.60
C THR A 109 11.20 -7.74 9.28
N GLN A 110 10.61 -8.52 10.19
CA GLN A 110 9.26 -9.05 10.03
C GLN A 110 8.22 -7.93 9.98
N SER A 111 8.33 -6.93 10.87
CA SER A 111 7.46 -5.76 10.90
C SER A 111 7.57 -4.94 9.61
N SER A 112 8.79 -4.65 9.12
CA SER A 112 8.97 -3.92 7.86
C SER A 112 8.45 -4.71 6.66
N THR A 113 8.62 -6.04 6.66
CA THR A 113 8.11 -6.91 5.59
C THR A 113 6.58 -6.95 5.60
N LEU A 114 5.95 -7.08 6.77
CA LEU A 114 4.49 -7.05 6.90
C LEU A 114 3.91 -5.72 6.41
N HIS A 115 4.59 -4.61 6.71
CA HIS A 115 4.21 -3.28 6.23
C HIS A 115 4.38 -3.12 4.72
N ALA A 116 5.41 -3.72 4.12
CA ALA A 116 5.62 -3.71 2.66
C ALA A 116 4.57 -4.56 1.94
N VAL A 117 4.22 -5.73 2.49
CA VAL A 117 3.10 -6.56 2.00
C VAL A 117 1.79 -5.77 2.05
N ALA A 118 1.52 -5.04 3.14
CA ALA A 118 0.33 -4.21 3.28
C ALA A 118 0.19 -3.14 2.19
N ARG A 119 1.32 -2.59 1.74
CA ARG A 119 1.39 -1.59 0.67
C ARG A 119 1.32 -2.20 -0.74
N GLY A 120 1.26 -3.52 -0.84
CA GLY A 120 1.30 -4.23 -2.12
C GLY A 120 2.67 -4.17 -2.80
N ASP A 121 3.73 -3.89 -2.04
CA ASP A 121 5.08 -3.73 -2.61
C ASP A 121 5.81 -5.07 -2.79
N VAL A 122 5.30 -6.17 -2.18
CA VAL A 122 5.95 -7.49 -2.18
C VAL A 122 5.19 -8.46 -3.07
N THR A 123 5.89 -9.03 -4.03
CA THR A 123 5.42 -10.12 -4.90
C THR A 123 6.46 -11.24 -4.94
N ILE A 124 6.10 -12.40 -5.46
CA ILE A 124 7.05 -13.51 -5.63
C ILE A 124 7.07 -13.93 -7.10
N SER A 125 8.27 -14.04 -7.66
CA SER A 125 8.51 -14.57 -9.00
C SER A 125 9.76 -15.46 -8.94
N ASP A 126 9.71 -16.61 -9.61
CA ASP A 126 10.73 -17.65 -9.59
C ASP A 126 11.13 -18.09 -8.17
N GLY A 127 10.16 -18.12 -7.24
CA GLY A 127 10.38 -18.42 -5.83
C GLY A 127 11.20 -17.37 -5.05
N ARG A 128 11.43 -16.19 -5.64
CA ARG A 128 12.16 -15.08 -5.04
C ARG A 128 11.22 -13.91 -4.76
N PRO A 129 11.29 -13.27 -3.59
CA PRO A 129 10.50 -12.10 -3.30
C PRO A 129 11.04 -10.91 -4.12
N TYR A 130 10.19 -10.37 -4.97
CA TYR A 130 10.42 -9.13 -5.68
C TYR A 130 9.78 -7.97 -4.93
N HIS A 131 10.37 -6.79 -5.11
CA HIS A 131 9.90 -5.57 -4.51
C HIS A 131 9.66 -4.51 -5.59
N ARG A 132 8.49 -3.90 -5.56
CA ARG A 132 8.04 -2.95 -6.59
C ARG A 132 8.81 -1.62 -6.59
N ARG A 133 9.41 -1.20 -5.46
CA ARG A 133 10.18 0.06 -5.33
C ARG A 133 11.66 -0.19 -5.00
N GLU A 134 12.62 0.29 -5.77
CA GLU A 134 14.04 -0.06 -5.52
C GLU A 134 14.53 0.24 -4.07
N GLY A 135 15.38 -0.64 -3.51
CA GLY A 135 16.19 -0.34 -2.32
C GLY A 135 16.06 -1.26 -1.10
N VAL A 136 15.08 -2.17 -1.04
CA VAL A 136 14.93 -3.13 0.08
C VAL A 136 14.80 -4.55 -0.46
N ARG A 137 15.71 -5.45 -0.08
CA ARG A 137 15.62 -6.88 -0.39
C ARG A 137 14.90 -7.60 0.76
N PHE A 138 13.80 -8.27 0.45
CA PHE A 138 13.15 -9.18 1.40
C PHE A 138 13.77 -10.56 1.31
N SER A 139 13.92 -11.23 2.45
CA SER A 139 14.31 -12.63 2.45
C SER A 139 13.07 -13.51 2.27
N ILE A 140 13.15 -14.51 1.39
CA ILE A 140 12.12 -15.55 1.28
C ILE A 140 11.89 -16.26 2.63
N SER A 141 12.92 -16.36 3.48
CA SER A 141 12.77 -16.92 4.83
C SER A 141 11.89 -16.06 5.74
N THR A 142 11.92 -14.74 5.56
CA THR A 142 11.05 -13.83 6.34
C THR A 142 9.61 -13.94 5.88
N ILE A 143 9.37 -14.03 4.57
CA ILE A 143 8.05 -14.30 4.01
C ILE A 143 7.49 -15.61 4.53
N ARG A 144 8.24 -16.72 4.41
CA ARG A 144 7.83 -18.03 4.95
C ARG A 144 7.58 -18.00 6.46
N ALA A 145 8.37 -17.26 7.23
CA ALA A 145 8.15 -17.11 8.67
C ALA A 145 6.86 -16.34 9.01
N LEU A 146 6.51 -15.30 8.24
CA LEU A 146 5.24 -14.58 8.39
C LEU A 146 4.04 -15.45 7.98
N GLU A 147 4.22 -16.27 6.96
CA GLU A 147 3.22 -17.23 6.47
C GLU A 147 2.97 -18.37 7.46
N THR A 148 4.04 -18.92 8.06
CA THR A 148 3.92 -19.94 9.12
C THR A 148 3.22 -19.38 10.36
N ARG A 149 3.36 -18.08 10.62
CA ARG A 149 2.60 -17.37 11.67
C ARG A 149 1.16 -17.04 11.26
N GLY A 150 0.74 -17.37 10.05
CA GLY A 150 -0.60 -17.08 9.53
C GLY A 150 -0.86 -15.58 9.34
N LEU A 151 0.17 -14.75 9.24
CA LEU A 151 0.02 -13.29 9.08
C LEU A 151 -0.13 -12.87 7.63
N ILE A 152 0.41 -13.68 6.71
CA ILE A 152 0.27 -13.46 5.27
C ILE A 152 -0.24 -14.73 4.61
N THR A 153 -0.87 -14.55 3.45
CA THR A 153 -1.30 -15.61 2.55
C THR A 153 -0.72 -15.34 1.18
N ARG A 154 -0.46 -16.40 0.43
CA ARG A 154 -0.09 -16.34 -0.98
C ARG A 154 -1.27 -16.71 -1.83
N GLU A 155 -1.38 -16.04 -2.95
CA GLU A 155 -2.37 -16.30 -3.97
C GLU A 155 -1.63 -16.44 -5.30
N ASP A 156 -1.86 -17.55 -5.98
CA ASP A 156 -1.29 -17.78 -7.30
C ASP A 156 -1.88 -16.74 -8.27
N CYS A 157 -1.01 -16.00 -8.95
CA CYS A 157 -1.42 -15.04 -9.97
C CYS A 157 -0.99 -15.56 -11.33
N GLN A 158 -1.94 -15.72 -12.26
CA GLN A 158 -1.64 -16.03 -13.66
C GLN A 158 -1.21 -14.77 -14.44
N LEU A 159 -0.35 -13.94 -13.86
CA LEU A 159 0.20 -12.76 -14.52
C LEU A 159 1.59 -13.09 -15.08
N TRP A 160 1.87 -12.68 -16.31
CA TRP A 160 3.14 -12.96 -17.00
C TRP A 160 4.42 -12.48 -16.27
N LEU A 161 4.29 -11.65 -15.23
CA LEU A 161 5.41 -11.02 -14.52
C LEU A 161 5.56 -11.47 -13.06
N VAL A 162 4.57 -12.16 -12.50
CA VAL A 162 4.53 -12.51 -11.07
C VAL A 162 3.81 -13.84 -10.90
N ASP A 163 4.46 -14.80 -10.22
CA ASP A 163 3.88 -16.11 -9.97
C ASP A 163 2.92 -16.10 -8.77
N GLU A 164 3.29 -15.41 -7.69
CA GLU A 164 2.49 -15.36 -6.47
C GLU A 164 2.35 -13.92 -5.95
N ARG A 165 1.12 -13.56 -5.58
CA ARG A 165 0.82 -12.32 -4.89
C ARG A 165 0.71 -12.58 -3.39
N VAL A 166 1.30 -11.69 -2.60
CA VAL A 166 1.33 -11.82 -1.14
C VAL A 166 0.35 -10.84 -0.51
N HIS A 167 -0.53 -11.34 0.36
CA HIS A 167 -1.57 -10.56 1.01
C HIS A 167 -1.56 -10.72 2.53
N LEU A 168 -2.08 -9.71 3.23
CA LEU A 168 -2.31 -9.83 4.68
C LEU A 168 -3.53 -10.70 4.95
N SER A 169 -3.35 -11.70 5.82
CA SER A 169 -4.47 -12.42 6.43
C SER A 169 -5.25 -11.50 7.39
N PRO A 170 -6.46 -11.91 7.84
CA PRO A 170 -7.15 -11.19 8.91
C PRO A 170 -6.31 -11.01 10.18
N ALA A 171 -5.46 -11.99 10.53
CA ALA A 171 -4.54 -11.88 11.66
C ALA A 171 -3.41 -10.88 11.38
N GLY A 172 -2.81 -10.93 10.19
CA GLY A 172 -1.79 -9.97 9.76
C GLY A 172 -2.28 -8.52 9.77
N ARG A 173 -3.53 -8.27 9.39
CA ARG A 173 -4.15 -6.93 9.46
C ARG A 173 -4.26 -6.43 10.91
N ARG A 174 -4.65 -7.29 11.86
CA ARG A 174 -4.72 -6.95 13.29
C ARG A 174 -3.33 -6.69 13.88
N ASP A 175 -2.37 -7.56 13.59
CA ASP A 175 -0.98 -7.42 14.04
C ASP A 175 -0.34 -6.13 13.50
N LEU A 176 -0.55 -5.84 12.21
CA LEU A 176 -0.09 -4.60 11.59
C LEU A 176 -0.76 -3.36 12.23
N ALA A 177 -2.08 -3.38 12.41
CA ALA A 177 -2.80 -2.27 13.03
C ALA A 177 -2.32 -2.00 14.47
N ALA A 178 -2.07 -3.06 15.24
CA ALA A 178 -1.50 -2.94 16.58
C ALA A 178 -0.07 -2.38 16.55
N SER A 179 0.71 -2.63 15.49
CA SER A 179 2.05 -2.07 15.33
C SER A 179 2.04 -0.54 15.15
N PHE A 180 1.00 0.03 14.52
CA PHE A 180 0.85 1.50 14.38
C PHE A 180 0.67 2.20 15.72
N ALA A 181 0.16 1.48 16.73
CA ALA A 181 -0.02 2.03 18.07
C ALA A 181 1.30 2.10 18.87
N HIS A 182 2.36 1.44 18.42
CA HIS A 182 3.64 1.46 19.14
C HIS A 182 4.45 2.69 18.71
N PRO A 183 4.85 3.56 19.65
CA PRO A 183 5.68 4.69 19.28
C PRO A 183 6.98 4.15 18.70
N ARG A 184 7.31 4.59 17.48
CA ARG A 184 8.67 4.44 16.96
C ARG A 184 9.59 5.05 18.01
N PRO A 185 10.52 4.30 18.62
CA PRO A 185 11.46 4.90 19.55
C PRO A 185 12.08 6.09 18.83
N PRO A 186 12.10 7.30 19.43
CA PRO A 186 12.79 8.42 18.81
C PRO A 186 14.18 7.91 18.47
N ALA A 187 14.57 8.07 17.20
CA ALA A 187 15.96 7.84 16.84
C ALA A 187 16.78 8.62 17.85
N LEU A 188 17.65 7.92 18.60
CA LEU A 188 18.59 8.56 19.50
C LEU A 188 19.42 9.48 18.63
N ALA A 189 18.99 10.73 18.49
CA ALA A 189 19.81 11.81 18.05
C ALA A 189 20.86 11.92 19.15
N THR A 190 21.99 11.26 18.94
CA THR A 190 23.23 11.55 19.64
C THR A 190 23.70 12.93 19.18
N THR A 191 22.94 13.97 19.51
CA THR A 191 23.44 15.33 19.61
C THR A 191 24.36 15.34 20.82
N ARG A 192 25.58 14.86 20.60
CA ARG A 192 26.73 15.12 21.46
C ARG A 192 26.77 16.64 21.68
N PRO A 193 26.67 17.14 22.92
CA PRO A 193 26.88 18.56 23.15
C PRO A 193 28.30 18.89 22.71
N ALA A 194 28.43 19.84 21.77
CA ALA A 194 29.73 20.42 21.46
C ALA A 194 30.20 21.11 22.74
N SER A 195 31.24 20.56 23.37
CA SER A 195 31.94 21.22 24.46
C SER A 195 32.61 22.47 23.89
N HIS A 196 31.92 23.60 23.94
CA HIS A 196 32.53 24.92 23.74
C HIS A 196 33.52 25.15 24.89
N ARG A 197 34.80 24.92 24.61
CA ARG A 197 35.90 25.31 25.48
C ARG A 197 36.12 26.82 25.28
N PRO A 198 35.92 27.68 26.28
CA PRO A 198 36.30 29.08 26.15
C PRO A 198 37.82 29.19 26.25
N THR A 199 38.47 29.60 25.16
CA THR A 199 39.87 30.05 25.16
C THR A 199 39.92 31.43 25.82
N ALA A 200 40.33 31.48 27.08
CA ALA A 200 40.73 32.72 27.72
C ALA A 200 42.03 33.22 27.06
N SER A 201 41.93 34.31 26.29
CA SER A 201 43.11 35.09 25.88
C SER A 201 43.39 36.12 26.96
N THR A 202 44.37 35.83 27.81
CA THR A 202 45.06 36.83 28.62
C THR A 202 45.88 37.73 27.71
N THR A 203 45.49 39.00 27.59
CA THR A 203 46.38 40.06 27.12
C THR A 203 46.65 40.97 28.31
N ARG A 204 47.91 41.00 28.79
CA ARG A 204 48.38 42.00 29.76
C ARG A 204 49.66 42.64 29.24
N ALA A 205 49.55 43.95 29.02
CA ALA A 205 50.51 45.05 28.97
C ALA A 205 52.02 44.79 28.75
N ARG A 206 52.58 45.58 27.84
CA ARG A 206 53.62 46.56 28.16
C ARG A 206 53.38 47.87 27.42
#